data_AF-A0A8T4D308-F1
#
_entry.id   AF-A0A8T4D308-F1
#
_cell.length_a   1.000
_cell.length_b   1.000
_cell.length_c   1.000
_cell.angle_alpha   90.00
_cell.angle_beta   90.00
_cell.angle_gamma   90.00
#
_symmetry.space_group_name_H-M   'P 1'
#
loop_
_entity.id
_entity.type
_entity.pdbx_description
1 polymer ?
#
loop_
_entity_poly.entity_id
_entity_poly.type
_entity_poly.pdbx_seq_one_letter_code
_entity_poly.pdbx_strand_id
1 'polypeptide(L)'
;MSETERQKKKRKKRQFVILEEQAEESQGLAELVKALEELEKEGKLVEIQVCPKCKSPRVRRVKTMSGDLWSHLGWVPPKFECEECGWQARLVLKATNKRLSVKDVEIIAEASEDSSQS
;
A
#
# COMPACT_ATOMS: atom_id res chain seq x y z
N MET A 1 22.51 -3.59 -23.16
CA MET A 1 21.37 -3.62 -22.21
C MET A 1 20.59 -4.89 -22.46
N SER A 2 20.48 -5.75 -21.45
CA SER A 2 19.87 -7.09 -21.57
C SER A 2 18.34 -7.02 -21.65
N GLU A 3 17.70 -8.01 -22.28
CA GLU A 3 16.24 -8.07 -22.44
C GLU A 3 15.49 -8.05 -21.10
N THR A 4 16.12 -8.58 -20.04
CA THR A 4 15.64 -8.54 -18.65
C THR A 4 15.56 -7.13 -18.09
N GLU A 5 16.47 -6.21 -18.43
CA GLU A 5 16.39 -4.80 -17.98
C GLU A 5 15.24 -4.05 -18.66
N ARG A 6 14.97 -4.35 -19.94
CA ARG A 6 13.84 -3.77 -20.69
C ARG A 6 12.50 -4.24 -20.15
N GLN A 7 12.36 -5.52 -19.84
CA GLN A 7 11.13 -6.04 -19.22
C GLN A 7 10.91 -5.48 -17.81
N LYS A 8 11.97 -5.36 -16.99
CA LYS A 8 11.91 -4.73 -15.66
C LYS A 8 11.44 -3.27 -15.73
N LYS A 9 11.98 -2.48 -16.67
CA LYS A 9 11.54 -1.09 -16.90
C LYS A 9 10.07 -1.00 -17.33
N LYS A 10 9.59 -1.90 -18.19
CA LYS A 10 8.18 -1.92 -18.63
C LYS A 10 7.22 -2.28 -17.49
N ARG A 11 7.56 -3.25 -16.63
CA ARG A 11 6.76 -3.62 -15.46
C ARG A 11 6.68 -2.48 -14.44
N LYS A 12 7.83 -1.85 -14.13
CA LYS A 12 7.88 -0.69 -13.23
C LYS A 12 7.03 0.47 -13.74
N LYS A 13 7.06 0.75 -15.05
CA LYS A 13 6.19 1.77 -15.68
C LYS A 13 4.71 1.44 -15.52
N ARG A 14 4.28 0.19 -15.78
CA ARG A 14 2.87 -0.20 -15.62
C ARG A 14 2.37 -0.08 -14.18
N GLN A 15 3.20 -0.49 -13.22
CA GLN A 15 2.89 -0.33 -11.79
C GLN A 15 2.73 1.14 -11.42
N PHE A 16 3.54 2.02 -12.00
CA PHE A 16 3.46 3.46 -11.79
C PHE A 16 2.17 4.06 -12.38
N VAL A 17 1.78 3.67 -13.60
CA VAL A 17 0.55 4.13 -14.24
C VAL A 17 -0.69 3.76 -13.39
N ILE A 18 -0.74 2.55 -12.83
CA ILE A 18 -1.86 2.13 -11.96
C ILE A 18 -1.88 2.94 -10.66
N LEU A 19 -0.72 3.32 -10.13
CA LEU A 19 -0.62 4.18 -8.94
C LEU A 19 -0.99 5.64 -9.26
N GLU A 20 -0.64 6.15 -10.44
CA GLU A 20 -1.02 7.49 -10.93
C GLU A 20 -2.53 7.58 -11.16
N GLU A 21 -3.15 6.57 -11.80
CA GLU A 21 -4.61 6.50 -11.99
C GLU A 21 -5.37 6.50 -10.65
N GLN A 22 -4.83 5.85 -9.61
CA GLN A 22 -5.41 5.91 -8.26
C GLN A 22 -5.08 7.19 -7.48
N ALA A 23 -4.02 7.92 -7.87
CA ALA A 23 -3.60 9.18 -7.26
C ALA A 23 -4.45 10.37 -7.69
N GLU A 24 -5.13 10.30 -8.84
CA GLU A 24 -6.09 11.33 -9.27
C GLU A 24 -7.24 11.51 -8.26
N GLU A 25 -7.50 10.52 -7.41
CA GLU A 25 -8.58 10.55 -6.42
C GLU A 25 -8.18 11.20 -5.07
N SER A 26 -6.88 11.43 -4.79
CA SER A 26 -6.48 12.22 -3.61
C SER A 26 -5.10 12.87 -3.76
N GLN A 27 -5.04 14.19 -3.53
CA GLN A 27 -3.79 14.96 -3.55
C GLN A 27 -2.71 14.38 -2.62
N GLY A 28 -3.11 13.79 -1.49
CA GLY A 28 -2.20 13.16 -0.53
C GLY A 28 -1.56 11.87 -1.04
N LEU A 29 -2.19 11.11 -1.94
CA LEU A 29 -1.60 9.91 -2.52
C LEU A 29 -0.49 10.27 -3.51
N ALA A 30 -0.68 11.32 -4.31
CA ALA A 30 0.34 11.80 -5.24
C ALA A 30 1.63 12.25 -4.52
N GLU A 31 1.50 12.95 -3.39
CA GLU A 31 2.63 13.34 -2.55
C GLU A 31 3.34 12.12 -1.94
N LEU A 32 2.57 11.13 -1.47
CA LEU A 32 3.10 9.88 -0.94
C LEU A 32 3.93 9.12 -1.99
N VAL A 33 3.44 9.04 -3.23
CA VAL A 33 4.15 8.37 -4.33
C VAL A 33 5.49 9.05 -4.60
N LYS A 34 5.51 10.39 -4.69
CA LYS A 34 6.75 11.16 -4.90
C LYS A 34 7.76 10.92 -3.78
N ALA A 35 7.31 10.95 -2.52
CA ALA A 35 8.18 10.69 -1.38
C ALA A 35 8.76 9.27 -1.40
N LEU A 36 7.96 8.27 -1.81
CA LEU A 36 8.42 6.88 -1.96
C LEU A 36 9.48 6.73 -3.06
N GLU A 37 9.37 7.48 -4.15
CA GLU A 37 10.39 7.51 -5.21
C GLU A 37 11.70 8.14 -4.76
N GLU A 38 11.64 9.26 -4.02
CA GLU A 38 12.83 9.92 -3.46
C GLU A 38 13.55 8.98 -2.51
N LEU A 39 12.82 8.32 -1.62
CA LEU A 39 13.38 7.30 -0.73
C LEU A 39 13.97 6.12 -1.51
N GLU A 40 13.39 5.71 -2.64
CA GLU A 40 13.97 4.66 -3.48
C GLU A 40 15.30 5.12 -4.11
N LYS A 41 15.39 6.38 -4.57
CA LYS A 41 16.65 6.96 -5.10
C LYS A 41 17.73 7.04 -4.03
N GLU A 42 17.34 7.30 -2.78
CA GLU A 42 18.23 7.27 -1.61
C GLU A 42 18.59 5.84 -1.15
N GLY A 43 18.00 4.80 -1.77
CA GLY A 43 18.22 3.40 -1.41
C GLY A 43 17.46 2.94 -0.16
N LYS A 44 16.53 3.75 0.36
CA LYS A 44 15.69 3.44 1.51
C LYS A 44 14.40 2.77 1.05
N LEU A 45 14.24 1.50 1.41
CA LEU A 45 13.03 0.74 1.11
C LEU A 45 12.08 0.77 2.30
N VAL A 46 10.88 1.29 2.10
CA VAL A 46 9.88 1.48 3.16
C VAL A 46 8.53 0.86 2.78
N GLU A 47 7.78 0.48 3.81
CA GLU A 47 6.39 0.09 3.71
C GLU A 47 5.57 1.03 4.59
N ILE A 48 4.62 1.74 3.99
CA ILE A 48 3.78 2.71 4.66
C ILE A 48 2.35 2.18 4.64
N GLN A 49 1.70 2.20 5.80
CA GLN A 49 0.29 1.84 5.94
C GLN A 49 -0.60 2.98 5.46
N VAL A 50 -1.60 2.66 4.65
CA VAL A 50 -2.49 3.64 4.02
C VAL A 50 -3.94 3.26 4.30
N CYS A 51 -4.76 4.27 4.59
CA CYS A 51 -6.18 4.10 4.79
C CYS A 51 -6.85 3.77 3.45
N PRO A 52 -7.64 2.68 3.34
CA PRO A 52 -8.32 2.34 2.10
C PRO A 52 -9.45 3.31 1.74
N LYS A 53 -9.98 4.06 2.71
CA LYS A 53 -11.12 4.96 2.49
C LYS A 53 -10.69 6.35 2.00
N CYS A 54 -9.74 6.98 2.69
CA CYS A 54 -9.29 8.34 2.36
C CYS A 54 -7.87 8.40 1.77
N LYS A 55 -7.22 7.24 1.56
CA LYS A 55 -5.88 7.15 0.99
C LYS A 55 -4.78 7.88 1.79
N SER A 56 -5.05 8.18 3.06
CA SER A 56 -4.09 8.84 3.95
C SER A 56 -3.07 7.86 4.55
N PRO A 57 -1.80 8.26 4.69
CA PRO A 57 -0.79 7.49 5.42
C PRO A 57 -0.95 7.59 6.95
N ARG A 58 -1.89 8.39 7.47
CA ARG A 58 -2.13 8.56 8.92
C ARG A 58 -2.96 7.43 9.51
N VAL A 59 -2.42 6.21 9.42
CA VAL A 59 -3.01 5.00 10.00
C VAL A 59 -2.21 4.57 11.20
N ARG A 60 -2.88 4.42 12.35
CA ARG A 60 -2.29 3.95 13.61
C ARG A 60 -2.87 2.61 14.02
N ARG A 61 -2.06 1.80 14.70
CA ARG A 61 -2.54 0.60 15.38
C ARG A 61 -3.31 1.01 16.63
N VAL A 62 -4.50 0.45 16.81
CA VAL A 62 -5.31 0.62 18.03
C VAL A 62 -4.60 -0.07 19.18
N LYS A 63 -4.45 0.63 20.31
CA LYS A 63 -3.74 0.10 21.49
C LYS A 63 -4.63 -0.87 22.27
N THR A 64 -3.99 -1.72 23.07
CA THR A 64 -4.66 -2.66 23.99
C THR A 64 -5.67 -1.94 24.89
N MET A 65 -5.29 -0.78 25.46
CA MET A 65 -6.13 0.02 26.37
C MET A 65 -7.36 0.64 25.69
N SER A 66 -7.39 0.71 24.36
CA SER A 66 -8.50 1.26 23.57
C SER A 66 -9.40 0.17 22.96
N GLY A 67 -9.32 -1.06 23.48
CA GLY A 67 -10.23 -2.15 23.11
C GLY A 67 -9.69 -3.19 22.14
N ASP A 68 -8.37 -3.24 21.88
CA ASP A 68 -7.74 -4.28 21.04
C ASP A 68 -7.04 -5.38 21.85
N LEU A 69 -7.66 -5.80 22.96
CA LEU A 69 -7.09 -6.79 23.88
C LEU A 69 -6.77 -8.12 23.19
N TRP A 70 -7.69 -8.60 22.35
CA TRP A 70 -7.54 -9.89 21.68
C TRP A 70 -6.37 -9.91 20.70
N SER A 71 -6.02 -8.78 20.07
CA SER A 71 -4.83 -8.71 19.22
C SER A 71 -3.54 -8.69 19.99
N HIS A 72 -3.53 -8.08 21.18
CA HIS A 72 -2.36 -8.12 22.05
C HIS A 72 -2.08 -9.54 22.55
N LEU A 73 -3.13 -10.34 22.71
CA LEU A 73 -3.04 -11.76 23.05
C LEU A 73 -2.74 -12.66 21.83
N GLY A 74 -2.66 -12.10 20.62
CA GLY A 74 -2.36 -12.86 19.40
C GLY A 74 -3.51 -13.71 18.87
N TRP A 75 -4.73 -13.56 19.40
CA TRP A 75 -5.90 -14.32 18.94
C TRP A 75 -6.45 -13.81 17.62
N VAL A 76 -6.43 -12.49 17.43
CA VAL A 76 -6.92 -11.83 16.22
C VAL A 76 -5.87 -10.89 15.65
N PRO A 77 -5.88 -10.62 14.33
CA PRO A 77 -4.99 -9.65 13.73
C PRO A 77 -5.18 -8.24 14.32
N PRO A 78 -4.11 -7.42 14.40
CA PRO A 78 -4.17 -6.07 14.93
C PRO A 78 -5.29 -5.21 14.34
N LYS A 79 -5.94 -4.41 15.18
CA LYS A 79 -6.89 -3.40 14.73
C LYS A 79 -6.16 -2.09 14.42
N PHE A 80 -6.60 -1.40 13.38
CA PHE A 80 -6.06 -0.13 12.90
C PHE A 80 -7.15 0.92 12.84
N GLU A 81 -6.72 2.18 12.94
CA GLU A 81 -7.56 3.37 12.88
C GLU A 81 -6.87 4.44 12.02
N CYS A 82 -7.63 5.07 11.12
CA CYS A 82 -7.19 6.26 10.40
C CYS A 82 -7.55 7.51 11.19
N GLU A 83 -6.56 8.35 11.48
CA GLU A 83 -6.76 9.58 12.25
C GLU A 83 -7.49 10.68 11.47
N GLU A 84 -7.54 10.60 10.13
CA GLU A 84 -8.19 11.61 9.30
C GLU A 84 -9.68 11.36 9.10
N CYS A 85 -10.08 10.13 8.77
CA CYS A 85 -11.47 9.81 8.44
C CYS A 85 -12.18 8.89 9.45
N GLY A 86 -11.48 8.49 10.52
CA GLY A 86 -12.01 7.60 11.57
C GLY A 86 -12.25 6.16 11.11
N TRP A 87 -11.78 5.78 9.92
CA TRP A 87 -11.90 4.39 9.46
C TRP A 87 -11.19 3.44 10.41
N GLN A 88 -11.83 2.33 10.77
CA GLN A 88 -11.27 1.30 11.64
C GLN A 88 -11.46 -0.10 11.06
N ALA A 89 -10.39 -0.86 10.89
CA ALA A 89 -10.45 -2.25 10.45
C ALA A 89 -9.21 -3.04 10.92
N ARG A 90 -9.22 -4.36 10.72
CA ARG A 90 -8.05 -5.23 10.96
C ARG A 90 -7.20 -5.49 9.71
N LEU A 91 -7.65 -4.99 8.56
CA LEU A 91 -6.95 -5.05 7.27
C LEU A 91 -6.44 -3.66 6.91
N VAL A 92 -5.23 -3.55 6.36
CA VAL A 92 -4.62 -2.27 5.95
C VAL A 92 -3.95 -2.43 4.60
N LEU A 93 -4.05 -1.41 3.74
CA LEU A 93 -3.30 -1.36 2.49
C LEU A 93 -1.90 -0.81 2.75
N LYS A 94 -0.90 -1.40 2.10
CA LYS A 94 0.48 -0.93 2.21
C LYS A 94 0.93 -0.33 0.89
N ALA A 95 1.45 0.88 0.94
CA ALA A 95 2.23 1.46 -0.14
C ALA A 95 3.71 1.11 0.10
N THR A 96 4.41 0.65 -0.95
CA THR A 96 5.83 0.31 -0.85
C THR A 96 6.57 0.65 -2.13
N ASN A 97 7.83 1.06 -1.97
CA ASN A 97 8.81 1.20 -3.05
C ASN A 97 9.71 -0.04 -3.20
N LYS A 98 9.42 -1.12 -2.46
CA LYS A 98 10.11 -2.41 -2.61
C LYS A 98 9.83 -3.00 -3.99
N ARG A 99 10.84 -3.68 -4.54
CA ARG A 99 10.66 -4.48 -5.76
C ARG A 99 9.76 -5.66 -5.45
N LEU A 100 8.61 -5.70 -6.11
CA LEU A 100 7.70 -6.84 -6.05
C LEU A 100 8.27 -8.03 -6.83
N SER A 101 8.11 -9.23 -6.27
CA SER A 101 8.41 -10.47 -6.99
C SER A 101 7.34 -10.75 -8.06
N VAL A 102 7.62 -11.70 -8.96
CA VAL A 102 6.64 -12.09 -9.99
C VAL A 102 5.34 -12.59 -9.35
N LYS A 103 5.47 -13.38 -8.28
CA LYS A 103 4.33 -13.90 -7.52
C LYS A 103 3.50 -12.78 -6.89
N ASP A 104 4.16 -11.76 -6.33
CA ASP A 104 3.44 -10.61 -5.73
C ASP A 104 2.62 -9.85 -6.78
N VAL A 105 3.15 -9.72 -8.00
CA VAL A 105 2.45 -9.06 -9.12
C VAL A 105 1.27 -9.90 -9.60
N GLU A 106 1.42 -11.22 -9.67
CA GLU A 106 0.33 -12.15 -10.04
C GLU A 106 -0.82 -12.07 -9.03
N ILE A 107 -0.53 -12.16 -7.73
CA ILE A 107 -1.54 -12.06 -6.66
C ILE A 107 -2.29 -10.72 -6.72
N ILE A 108 -1.59 -9.61 -6.98
CA ILE A 108 -2.22 -8.29 -7.12
C ILE A 108 -3.12 -8.23 -8.35
N ALA A 109 -2.68 -8.81 -9.47
CA ALA A 109 -3.45 -8.83 -10.71
C ALA A 109 -4.75 -9.64 -10.54
N GLU A 110 -4.66 -10.84 -9.96
CA GLU A 110 -5.83 -11.69 -9.65
C GLU A 110 -6.85 -10.94 -8.77
N ALA A 111 -6.39 -10.32 -7.68
CA ALA A 111 -7.26 -9.56 -6.79
C ALA A 111 -7.93 -8.33 -7.47
N SER A 112 -7.26 -7.71 -8.45
CA SER A 112 -7.83 -6.59 -9.20
C SER A 112 -8.88 -7.03 -10.23
N GLU A 113 -8.69 -8.19 -10.86
CA GLU A 113 -9.63 -8.77 -11.81
C GLU A 113 -10.94 -9.19 -11.12
N ASP A 114 -10.85 -9.79 -9.93
CA ASP A 114 -12.01 -10.18 -9.11
C ASP A 114 -12.85 -8.96 -8.69
N SER A 115 -12.21 -7.84 -8.35
CA SER A 115 -12.91 -6.61 -7.95
C SER A 115 -13.69 -5.92 -9.09
N SER A 116 -13.42 -6.30 -10.35
CA SER A 116 -14.06 -5.72 -11.55
C SER A 116 -15.32 -6.47 -11.98
N GLN A 117 -15.65 -7.60 -11.34
CA GLN A 117 -16.82 -8.43 -11.63
C GLN A 117 -17.93 -8.33 -10.56
N SER A 118 -17.77 -7.44 -9.58
CA SER A 118 -18.68 -7.24 -8.43
C SER A 118 -19.59 -6.02 -8.59
#